data_AF-A0A3N2EEZ3-F1
#
_entry.id   AF-A0A3N2EEZ3-F1
#
_cell.length_a   1.000
_cell.length_b   1.000
_cell.length_c   1.000
_cell.angle_alpha   90.00
_cell.angle_beta   90.00
_cell.angle_gamma   90.00
#
_symmetry.space_group_name_H-M   'P 1'
#
loop_
_entity.id
_entity.type
_entity.pdbx_description
1 polymer ?
#
loop_
_entity_poly.entity_id
_entity_poly.type
_entity_poly.pdbx_seq_one_letter_code
_entity_poly.pdbx_strand_id
1 'polypeptide(L)'
;MVLIFNVVPYGSVAFDNVMGKFKNESYSWRSLRRRNTVAKPSTSLLKRRLDIAEIVRKNGEIKVDDLAEMLAVSGVTIRNDLNYLEQQGYLKRSFGGAIYTSQAGAPVARTPETSVITDKALETEMARQIAAQIEDSETLFLGQGSILRKVIPFLAGYDELCLLLNDLAHVPLAQEFLNGETVLLGGVLGNTGKIVEGELALSALGHYRPSRALIAVDHIADDGTLSVRQEASARLLSEAVTQSERVIAVVANRPVYGDKRYAIGELRQMSGIVTPQVVAAEYHSRLLAAGLTNSYTNNECLTWLNPALQKAK
;
A
#
# COMPACT_ATOMS: atom_id res chain seq x y z
N MET A 1 33.99 47.89 -4.80
CA MET A 1 32.87 48.42 -4.00
C MET A 1 32.57 47.43 -2.90
N VAL A 2 32.71 47.88 -1.65
CA VAL A 2 32.52 47.18 -0.37
C VAL A 2 31.10 47.54 0.12
N LEU A 3 30.30 46.66 0.76
CA LEU A 3 30.12 46.45 2.22
C LEU A 3 28.96 45.43 2.37
N ILE A 4 28.93 44.35 3.18
CA ILE A 4 29.33 43.96 4.56
C ILE A 4 28.07 43.62 5.40
N PHE A 5 28.01 42.34 5.82
CA PHE A 5 27.48 41.65 7.02
C PHE A 5 26.20 42.07 7.76
N ASN A 6 25.43 41.04 8.19
CA ASN A 6 25.24 40.81 9.62
C ASN A 6 25.10 39.31 9.98
N VAL A 7 25.92 38.88 10.94
CA VAL A 7 25.88 37.60 11.65
C VAL A 7 25.47 37.92 13.09
N VAL A 8 24.55 37.16 13.67
CA VAL A 8 24.39 37.07 15.13
C VAL A 8 24.32 35.59 15.53
N PRO A 9 25.13 35.12 16.49
CA PRO A 9 25.22 33.73 16.92
C PRO A 9 24.33 33.45 18.13
N TYR A 10 23.86 32.20 18.30
CA TYR A 10 23.49 31.68 19.61
C TYR A 10 23.86 30.21 19.77
N GLY A 11 24.79 29.97 20.68
CA GLY A 11 24.74 28.84 21.62
C GLY A 11 25.35 27.51 21.15
N SER A 12 26.64 27.33 21.40
CA SER A 12 27.21 25.99 21.60
C SER A 12 26.55 25.33 22.81
N VAL A 13 25.92 24.17 22.61
CA VAL A 13 25.72 23.20 23.69
C VAL A 13 26.52 21.97 23.31
N ALA A 14 27.42 21.59 24.22
CA ALA A 14 28.32 20.48 24.09
C ALA A 14 27.59 19.20 23.66
N PHE A 15 28.09 18.56 22.60
CA PHE A 15 27.86 17.15 22.33
C PHE A 15 28.69 16.36 23.35
N ASP A 16 28.15 16.16 24.54
CA ASP A 16 28.66 15.17 25.48
C ASP A 16 27.49 14.38 26.07
N ASN A 17 27.56 13.07 25.85
CA ASN A 17 26.83 12.02 26.55
C ASN A 17 25.28 12.03 26.51
N VAL A 18 24.73 11.41 25.47
CA VAL A 18 23.44 10.68 25.57
C VAL A 18 23.59 9.27 24.98
N MET A 19 24.52 8.49 25.53
CA MET A 19 24.59 7.02 25.35
C MET A 19 24.39 6.30 26.70
N GLY A 20 23.45 6.79 27.50
CA GLY A 20 23.19 6.22 28.81
C GLY A 20 21.84 6.64 29.37
N LYS A 21 20.74 6.19 28.76
CA LYS A 21 19.41 6.05 29.40
C LYS A 21 18.37 5.37 28.48
N PHE A 22 18.75 4.26 27.85
CA PHE A 22 17.77 3.26 27.40
C PHE A 22 17.79 2.09 28.40
N LYS A 23 17.30 2.34 29.61
CA LYS A 23 16.96 1.29 30.56
C LYS A 23 15.64 1.62 31.22
N ASN A 24 14.65 0.82 30.84
CA ASN A 24 13.59 0.31 31.70
C ASN A 24 12.51 1.31 32.13
N GLU A 25 11.56 1.61 31.23
CA GLU A 25 10.20 1.97 31.60
C GLU A 25 9.23 1.38 30.57
N SER A 26 8.45 0.40 31.01
CA SER A 26 7.38 -0.23 30.23
C SER A 26 6.22 0.74 30.07
N TYR A 27 6.25 1.60 29.05
CA TYR A 27 5.10 2.41 28.68
C TYR A 27 3.99 1.49 28.15
N SER A 28 2.94 1.31 28.96
CA SER A 28 1.71 0.62 28.56
C SER A 28 0.85 1.54 27.70
N TRP A 29 1.07 1.50 26.38
CA TRP A 29 0.36 2.27 25.35
C TRP A 29 -1.16 1.97 25.30
N ARG A 30 -1.61 0.85 25.89
CA ARG A 30 -3.05 0.58 26.12
C ARG A 30 -3.76 1.70 26.89
N SER A 31 -3.03 2.47 27.70
CA SER A 31 -3.58 3.58 28.50
C SER A 31 -3.71 4.92 27.74
N LEU A 32 -3.19 5.02 26.51
CA LEU A 32 -3.15 6.26 25.72
C LEU A 32 -4.23 6.35 24.61
N ARG A 33 -5.29 5.52 24.69
CA ARG A 33 -6.50 5.65 23.85
C ARG A 33 -7.29 6.94 24.19
N ARG A 34 -6.79 8.11 23.79
CA ARG A 34 -7.63 9.31 23.66
C ARG A 34 -8.04 9.44 22.19
N ARG A 35 -9.33 9.21 21.91
CA ARG A 35 -9.93 9.43 20.59
C ARG A 35 -9.71 10.89 20.19
N ASN A 36 -8.89 11.14 19.19
CA ASN A 36 -8.82 12.44 18.55
C ASN A 36 -9.86 12.44 17.43
N THR A 37 -11.07 12.94 17.71
CA THR A 37 -12.16 13.00 16.72
C THR A 37 -11.97 14.24 15.85
N VAL A 38 -11.25 14.09 14.74
CA VAL A 38 -11.33 15.05 13.63
C VAL A 38 -12.61 14.76 12.86
N ALA A 39 -13.41 15.79 12.58
CA ALA A 39 -14.71 15.63 11.90
C ALA A 39 -14.52 15.04 10.50
N LYS A 40 -15.11 13.86 10.26
CA LYS A 40 -15.07 13.12 8.98
C LYS A 40 -15.96 13.79 7.91
N PRO A 41 -15.57 13.80 6.63
CA PRO A 41 -16.46 14.20 5.54
C PRO A 41 -17.64 13.24 5.40
N SER A 42 -18.81 13.73 4.99
CA SER A 42 -20.06 12.95 5.03
C SER A 42 -20.06 11.75 4.07
N THR A 43 -20.49 10.58 4.56
CA THR A 43 -20.57 9.28 3.87
C THR A 43 -21.28 9.34 2.50
N SER A 44 -22.18 10.31 2.31
CA SER A 44 -22.88 10.57 1.04
C SER A 44 -21.96 11.09 -0.08
N LEU A 45 -20.87 11.78 0.26
CA LEU A 45 -19.91 12.34 -0.71
C LEU A 45 -19.06 11.24 -1.34
N LEU A 46 -18.60 10.28 -0.52
CA LEU A 46 -17.77 9.17 -0.98
C LEU A 46 -18.54 8.22 -1.88
N LYS A 47 -19.77 7.86 -1.46
CA LYS A 47 -20.67 7.04 -2.28
C LYS A 47 -20.91 7.70 -3.64
N ARG A 48 -21.23 8.99 -3.66
CA ARG A 48 -21.45 9.74 -4.91
C ARG A 48 -20.21 9.76 -5.81
N ARG A 49 -19.01 9.90 -5.26
CA ARG A 49 -17.76 9.89 -6.04
C ARG A 49 -17.47 8.52 -6.65
N LEU A 50 -17.76 7.44 -5.93
CA LEU A 50 -17.66 6.08 -6.47
C LEU A 50 -18.69 5.85 -7.59
N ASP A 51 -19.94 6.28 -7.39
CA ASP A 51 -21.00 6.18 -8.38
C ASP A 51 -20.64 6.96 -9.67
N ILE A 52 -20.10 8.19 -9.53
CA ILE A 52 -19.60 8.99 -10.67
C ILE A 52 -18.51 8.24 -11.43
N ALA A 53 -17.53 7.66 -10.73
CA ALA A 53 -16.45 6.92 -11.37
C ALA A 53 -16.97 5.69 -12.13
N GLU A 54 -17.96 4.98 -11.59
CA GLU A 54 -18.55 3.82 -12.25
C GLU A 54 -19.38 4.18 -13.48
N ILE A 55 -20.18 5.26 -13.41
CA ILE A 55 -20.97 5.78 -14.54
C ILE A 55 -20.05 6.22 -15.68
N VAL A 56 -19.00 6.99 -15.38
CA VAL A 56 -18.01 7.43 -16.37
C VAL A 56 -17.30 6.23 -16.99
N ARG A 57 -16.95 5.20 -16.19
CA ARG A 57 -16.33 3.97 -16.69
C ARG A 57 -17.23 3.19 -17.66
N LYS A 58 -18.53 3.10 -17.38
CA LYS A 58 -19.50 2.38 -18.23
C LYS A 58 -19.79 3.10 -19.53
N ASN A 59 -19.83 4.43 -19.50
CA ASN A 59 -20.24 5.25 -20.64
C ASN A 59 -19.07 5.79 -21.46
N GLY A 60 -17.84 5.70 -20.93
CA GLY A 60 -16.61 6.22 -21.54
C GLY A 60 -16.50 7.74 -21.41
N GLU A 61 -17.49 8.46 -21.91
CA GLU A 61 -17.59 9.92 -21.86
C GLU A 61 -19.02 10.32 -21.46
N ILE A 62 -19.15 11.30 -20.57
CA ILE A 62 -20.45 11.78 -20.09
C ILE A 62 -20.37 13.27 -19.77
N LYS A 63 -21.44 14.02 -20.04
CA LYS A 63 -21.49 15.45 -19.74
C LYS A 63 -21.75 15.67 -18.25
N VAL A 64 -21.27 16.80 -17.74
CA VAL A 64 -21.49 17.22 -16.35
C VAL A 64 -22.98 17.38 -16.05
N ASP A 65 -23.76 17.85 -17.01
CA ASP A 65 -25.21 18.07 -16.84
C ASP A 65 -25.96 16.73 -16.75
N ASP A 66 -25.56 15.73 -17.54
CA ASP A 66 -26.14 14.37 -17.48
C ASP A 66 -25.82 13.70 -16.13
N LEU A 67 -24.59 13.83 -15.62
CA LEU A 67 -24.21 13.32 -14.28
C LEU A 67 -24.97 14.03 -13.15
N ALA A 68 -25.23 15.34 -13.30
CA ALA A 68 -25.98 16.12 -12.33
C ALA A 68 -27.44 15.65 -12.25
N GLU A 69 -28.05 15.34 -13.41
CA GLU A 69 -29.41 14.82 -13.50
C GLU A 69 -29.50 13.38 -12.95
N MET A 70 -28.59 12.49 -13.36
CA MET A 70 -28.57 11.08 -12.92
C MET A 70 -28.38 10.91 -11.41
N LEU A 71 -27.61 11.80 -10.78
CA LEU A 71 -27.28 11.72 -9.36
C LEU A 71 -28.07 12.74 -8.51
N ALA A 72 -29.00 13.47 -9.12
CA ALA A 72 -29.84 14.49 -8.47
C ALA A 72 -29.04 15.50 -7.64
N VAL A 73 -27.93 16.01 -8.18
CA VAL A 73 -27.05 16.99 -7.52
C VAL A 73 -26.70 18.15 -8.44
N SER A 74 -26.24 19.28 -7.89
CA SER A 74 -25.88 20.44 -8.70
C SER A 74 -24.65 20.18 -9.58
N GLY A 75 -24.59 20.81 -10.76
CA GLY A 75 -23.39 20.76 -11.62
C GLY A 75 -22.12 21.28 -10.95
N VAL A 76 -22.23 22.19 -9.97
CA VAL A 76 -21.09 22.66 -9.16
C VAL A 76 -20.55 21.54 -8.27
N THR A 77 -21.44 20.75 -7.66
CA THR A 77 -21.09 19.57 -6.86
C THR A 77 -20.39 18.51 -7.71
N ILE A 78 -20.93 18.21 -8.89
CA ILE A 78 -20.30 17.27 -9.84
C ILE A 78 -18.92 17.77 -10.27
N ARG A 79 -18.74 19.06 -10.60
CA ARG A 79 -17.41 19.60 -10.96
C ARG A 79 -16.40 19.46 -9.83
N ASN A 80 -16.80 19.66 -8.58
CA ASN A 80 -15.92 19.47 -7.42
C ASN A 80 -15.55 17.99 -7.23
N ASP A 81 -16.50 17.08 -7.42
CA ASP A 81 -16.23 15.64 -7.32
C ASP A 81 -15.36 15.13 -8.47
N LEU A 82 -15.59 15.62 -9.70
CA LEU A 82 -14.73 15.34 -10.85
C LEU A 82 -13.31 15.90 -10.65
N ASN A 83 -13.16 17.12 -10.11
CA ASN A 83 -11.85 17.66 -9.76
C ASN A 83 -11.13 16.78 -8.75
N TYR A 84 -11.84 16.31 -7.72
CA TYR A 84 -11.27 15.40 -6.74
C TYR A 84 -10.81 14.08 -7.38
N LEU A 85 -11.68 13.45 -8.17
CA LEU A 85 -11.37 12.21 -8.86
C LEU A 85 -10.24 12.36 -9.89
N GLU A 86 -10.11 13.53 -10.52
CA GLU A 86 -9.01 13.87 -11.42
C GLU A 86 -7.68 14.02 -10.66
N GLN A 87 -7.67 14.72 -9.53
CA GLN A 87 -6.48 14.86 -8.68
C GLN A 87 -5.99 13.51 -8.14
N GLN A 88 -6.91 12.60 -7.84
CA GLN A 88 -6.59 11.24 -7.43
C GLN A 88 -6.29 10.29 -8.61
N GLY A 89 -6.37 10.79 -9.85
CA GLY A 89 -6.02 10.06 -11.07
C GLY A 89 -7.04 8.98 -11.48
N TYR A 90 -8.28 9.07 -11.01
CA TYR A 90 -9.39 8.19 -11.40
C TYR A 90 -10.02 8.61 -12.75
N LEU A 91 -9.93 9.89 -13.13
CA LEU A 91 -10.43 10.41 -14.41
C LEU A 91 -9.58 11.60 -14.91
N LYS A 92 -9.81 12.05 -16.16
CA LYS A 92 -9.20 13.26 -16.74
C LYS A 92 -10.28 14.09 -17.43
N ARG A 93 -10.24 15.42 -17.28
CA ARG A 93 -11.19 16.35 -17.90
C ARG A 93 -10.69 16.80 -19.28
N SER A 94 -11.59 16.88 -20.26
CA SER A 94 -11.39 17.67 -21.48
C SER A 94 -12.34 18.86 -21.47
N PHE A 95 -11.95 19.95 -22.15
CA PHE A 95 -12.88 21.04 -22.43
C PHE A 95 -14.00 20.50 -23.34
N GLY A 96 -15.17 20.25 -22.75
CA GLY A 96 -16.38 19.83 -23.47
C GLY A 96 -16.70 18.32 -23.47
N GLY A 97 -15.94 17.51 -22.72
CA GLY A 97 -16.02 16.06 -22.77
C GLY A 97 -14.83 15.42 -22.04
N ALA A 98 -14.69 14.09 -21.99
CA ALA A 98 -13.59 13.41 -21.28
C ALA A 98 -12.96 12.36 -22.20
N ILE A 99 -11.84 12.71 -22.82
CA ILE A 99 -11.03 11.84 -23.68
C ILE A 99 -9.70 11.52 -22.99
N TYR A 100 -9.32 10.24 -23.03
CA TYR A 100 -8.02 9.74 -22.59
C TYR A 100 -6.89 10.25 -23.51
N THR A 101 -5.87 10.90 -22.93
CA THR A 101 -4.68 11.33 -23.67
C THR A 101 -3.40 10.86 -22.96
N SER A 102 -2.63 10.03 -23.66
CA SER A 102 -1.24 9.69 -23.35
C SER A 102 -0.34 10.88 -23.68
N GLN A 103 0.50 11.32 -22.75
CA GLN A 103 1.57 12.26 -23.07
C GLN A 103 2.80 11.49 -23.49
N ALA A 104 3.22 11.70 -24.73
CA ALA A 104 4.51 11.33 -25.26
C ALA A 104 5.56 12.38 -24.87
N GLY A 105 6.75 11.91 -24.48
CA GLY A 105 7.95 12.70 -24.28
C GLY A 105 9.20 11.81 -24.34
N ALA A 106 9.73 11.67 -25.56
CA ALA A 106 11.04 11.12 -25.98
C ALA A 106 11.22 9.58 -26.06
N PRO A 107 12.04 9.10 -27.02
CA PRO A 107 11.78 7.86 -27.74
C PRO A 107 12.64 6.70 -27.25
N VAL A 108 12.02 5.58 -26.91
CA VAL A 108 12.65 4.26 -27.06
C VAL A 108 11.59 3.33 -27.62
N ALA A 109 11.87 2.81 -28.82
CA ALA A 109 11.00 1.94 -29.58
C ALA A 109 10.53 0.73 -28.75
N ARG A 110 9.23 0.66 -28.42
CA ARG A 110 8.49 -0.59 -28.23
C ARG A 110 7.05 -0.41 -28.71
N THR A 111 6.64 -1.41 -29.47
CA THR A 111 5.37 -1.70 -30.15
C THR A 111 4.12 -1.28 -29.36
N PRO A 112 3.03 -0.82 -30.02
CA PRO A 112 1.87 -0.26 -29.35
C PRO A 112 0.82 -1.33 -28.98
N GLU A 113 -0.14 -0.89 -28.16
CA GLU A 113 -1.53 -1.38 -28.02
C GLU A 113 -1.89 -2.17 -26.73
N THR A 114 -2.87 -1.58 -26.01
CA THR A 114 -3.74 -2.15 -24.95
C THR A 114 -3.12 -2.48 -23.59
N SER A 115 -3.18 -1.58 -22.58
CA SER A 115 -3.16 -1.99 -21.15
C SER A 115 -3.30 -0.93 -20.04
N VAL A 116 -3.28 0.39 -20.27
CA VAL A 116 -3.18 1.34 -19.12
C VAL A 116 -4.44 1.36 -18.24
N ILE A 117 -5.63 1.03 -18.77
CA ILE A 117 -6.88 0.92 -18.00
C ILE A 117 -6.97 -0.45 -17.30
N THR A 118 -6.34 -1.48 -17.87
CA THR A 118 -6.36 -2.86 -17.37
C THR A 118 -5.57 -3.02 -16.07
N ASP A 119 -4.47 -2.28 -15.89
CA ASP A 119 -3.64 -2.39 -14.68
C ASP A 119 -4.33 -1.82 -13.42
N LYS A 120 -5.09 -0.72 -13.54
CA LYS A 120 -5.72 -0.09 -12.35
C LYS A 120 -6.89 -0.90 -11.79
N ALA A 121 -7.72 -1.48 -12.66
CA ALA A 121 -8.84 -2.33 -12.23
C ALA A 121 -8.31 -3.59 -11.54
N LEU A 122 -7.35 -4.26 -12.18
CA LEU A 122 -6.63 -5.40 -11.66
C LEU A 122 -6.00 -5.13 -10.27
N GLU A 123 -5.23 -4.05 -10.13
CA GLU A 123 -4.62 -3.69 -8.84
C GLU A 123 -5.66 -3.41 -7.76
N THR A 124 -6.81 -2.83 -8.14
CA THR A 124 -7.92 -2.55 -7.21
C THR A 124 -8.60 -3.86 -6.77
N GLU A 125 -8.78 -4.79 -7.70
CA GLU A 125 -9.36 -6.11 -7.40
C GLU A 125 -8.45 -6.93 -6.50
N MET A 126 -7.15 -6.97 -6.80
CA MET A 126 -6.17 -7.60 -5.90
C MET A 126 -6.22 -6.98 -4.51
N ALA A 127 -6.25 -5.65 -4.42
CA ALA A 127 -6.33 -4.95 -3.13
C ALA A 127 -7.58 -5.32 -2.35
N ARG A 128 -8.73 -5.46 -3.02
CA ARG A 128 -9.99 -5.92 -2.42
C ARG A 128 -9.90 -7.37 -1.91
N GLN A 129 -9.31 -8.28 -2.68
CA GLN A 129 -9.12 -9.68 -2.25
C GLN A 129 -8.17 -9.81 -1.06
N ILE A 130 -7.14 -8.95 -1.01
CA ILE A 130 -6.24 -8.89 0.13
C ILE A 130 -6.99 -8.37 1.37
N ALA A 131 -7.73 -7.27 1.24
CA ALA A 131 -8.51 -6.69 2.34
C ALA A 131 -9.51 -7.68 2.94
N ALA A 132 -10.19 -8.47 2.09
CA ALA A 132 -11.15 -9.48 2.53
C ALA A 132 -10.55 -10.61 3.39
N GLN A 133 -9.22 -10.77 3.38
CA GLN A 133 -8.54 -11.75 4.23
C GLN A 133 -8.20 -11.19 5.60
N ILE A 134 -8.17 -9.86 5.78
CA ILE A 134 -7.75 -9.17 7.01
C ILE A 134 -8.92 -9.12 8.00
N GLU A 135 -8.62 -9.31 9.29
CA GLU A 135 -9.62 -9.22 10.38
C GLU A 135 -9.50 -7.86 11.11
N ASP A 136 -10.61 -7.36 11.68
CA ASP A 136 -10.65 -6.04 12.32
C ASP A 136 -9.70 -5.91 13.51
N SER A 137 -9.63 -6.92 14.37
CA SER A 137 -8.83 -6.86 15.61
C SER A 137 -7.32 -7.12 15.42
N GLU A 138 -6.79 -7.02 14.19
CA GLU A 138 -5.41 -7.39 13.89
C GLU A 138 -4.40 -6.25 14.05
N THR A 139 -3.15 -6.64 14.30
CA THR A 139 -2.00 -5.78 14.07
C THR A 139 -1.42 -6.14 12.70
N LEU A 140 -1.67 -5.28 11.72
CA LEU A 140 -1.26 -5.46 10.33
C LEU A 140 0.01 -4.66 10.05
N PHE A 141 1.10 -5.33 9.72
CA PHE A 141 2.23 -4.70 9.06
C PHE A 141 1.97 -4.58 7.55
N LEU A 142 1.97 -3.35 7.06
CA LEU A 142 1.86 -3.03 5.64
C LEU A 142 3.23 -2.60 5.12
N GLY A 143 3.89 -3.51 4.39
CA GLY A 143 5.15 -3.21 3.73
C GLY A 143 4.98 -2.19 2.61
N GLN A 144 6.09 -1.79 2.00
CA GLN A 144 6.09 -0.79 0.93
C GLN A 144 5.50 -1.26 -0.40
N GLY A 145 5.03 -0.29 -1.20
CA GLY A 145 4.60 -0.52 -2.59
C GLY A 145 3.25 0.08 -2.94
N SER A 146 3.05 0.37 -4.23
CA SER A 146 1.83 0.98 -4.76
C SER A 146 0.60 0.08 -4.63
N ILE A 147 0.77 -1.22 -4.87
CA ILE A 147 -0.31 -2.21 -4.74
C ILE A 147 -0.77 -2.35 -3.29
N LEU A 148 0.16 -2.37 -2.34
CA LEU A 148 -0.16 -2.47 -0.92
C LEU A 148 -0.88 -1.21 -0.42
N ARG A 149 -0.45 -0.03 -0.89
CA ARG A 149 -1.15 1.23 -0.62
C ARG A 149 -2.61 1.23 -1.06
N LYS A 150 -2.96 0.52 -2.14
CA LYS A 150 -4.34 0.41 -2.63
C LYS A 150 -5.25 -0.43 -1.73
N VAL A 151 -4.71 -1.19 -0.79
CA VAL A 151 -5.48 -1.96 0.20
C VAL A 151 -6.12 -1.03 1.23
N ILE A 152 -5.44 0.07 1.58
CA ILE A 152 -5.82 0.96 2.70
C ILE A 152 -7.29 1.43 2.62
N PRO A 153 -7.82 1.91 1.48
CA PRO A 153 -9.22 2.35 1.41
C PRO A 153 -10.25 1.24 1.69
N PHE A 154 -9.91 -0.03 1.43
CA PHE A 154 -10.79 -1.16 1.71
C PHE A 154 -10.84 -1.52 3.20
N LEU A 155 -9.97 -0.93 4.02
CA LEU A 155 -9.92 -1.11 5.47
C LEU A 155 -10.73 -0.03 6.23
N ALA A 156 -11.48 0.82 5.54
CA ALA A 156 -12.12 2.00 6.15
C ALA A 156 -13.21 1.73 7.21
N GLY A 157 -13.67 0.48 7.30
CA GLY A 157 -14.62 0.02 8.32
C GLY A 157 -13.98 -0.73 9.49
N TYR A 158 -12.65 -0.81 9.53
CA TYR A 158 -11.91 -1.56 10.54
C TYR A 158 -11.57 -0.60 11.69
N ASP A 159 -12.34 -0.70 12.78
CA ASP A 159 -12.27 0.20 13.93
C ASP A 159 -11.26 -0.25 14.99
N GLU A 160 -10.90 -1.54 15.02
CA GLU A 160 -9.95 -2.11 15.97
C GLU A 160 -8.55 -2.38 15.37
N LEU A 161 -8.40 -2.20 14.06
CA LEU A 161 -7.17 -2.51 13.34
C LEU A 161 -6.02 -1.58 13.76
N CYS A 162 -4.86 -2.17 14.05
CA CYS A 162 -3.61 -1.46 14.22
C CYS A 162 -2.76 -1.60 12.95
N LEU A 163 -2.62 -0.54 12.16
CA LEU A 163 -1.84 -0.53 10.93
C LEU A 163 -0.43 -0.01 11.19
N LEU A 164 0.57 -0.88 11.04
CA LEU A 164 1.99 -0.53 11.07
C LEU A 164 2.48 -0.25 9.65
N LEU A 165 3.09 0.91 9.45
CA LEU A 165 3.55 1.41 8.16
C LEU A 165 5.05 1.70 8.20
N ASN A 166 5.77 1.39 7.13
CA ASN A 166 7.14 1.89 6.93
C ASN A 166 7.28 2.78 5.68
N ASP A 167 6.22 2.90 4.86
CA ASP A 167 6.19 3.74 3.66
C ASP A 167 5.39 5.03 3.93
N LEU A 168 6.07 6.17 3.92
CA LEU A 168 5.47 7.50 4.08
C LEU A 168 4.38 7.79 3.03
N ALA A 169 4.44 7.15 1.85
CA ALA A 169 3.43 7.31 0.82
C ALA A 169 2.08 6.69 1.20
N HIS A 170 2.02 5.88 2.26
CA HIS A 170 0.79 5.27 2.79
C HIS A 170 0.08 6.17 3.80
N VAL A 171 0.84 7.04 4.48
CA VAL A 171 0.35 7.87 5.60
C VAL A 171 -0.90 8.70 5.25
N PRO A 172 -0.96 9.41 4.10
CA PRO A 172 -2.15 10.22 3.79
C PRO A 172 -3.43 9.38 3.66
N LEU A 173 -3.34 8.20 3.04
CA LEU A 173 -4.49 7.30 2.90
C LEU A 173 -4.85 6.66 4.25
N ALA A 174 -3.87 6.27 5.05
CA ALA A 174 -4.15 5.70 6.37
C ALA A 174 -4.88 6.73 7.25
N GLN A 175 -4.47 8.00 7.21
CA GLN A 175 -5.15 9.09 7.92
C GLN A 175 -6.56 9.37 7.40
N GLU A 176 -6.80 9.21 6.10
CA GLU A 176 -8.12 9.45 5.50
C GLU A 176 -9.10 8.31 5.78
N PHE A 177 -8.64 7.06 5.68
CA PHE A 177 -9.52 5.89 5.65
C PHE A 177 -9.57 5.12 6.96
N LEU A 178 -8.48 5.04 7.74
CA LEU A 178 -8.50 4.22 8.96
C LEU A 178 -9.10 4.94 10.17
N ASN A 179 -9.88 4.17 10.91
CA ASN A 179 -10.44 4.59 12.20
C ASN A 179 -9.61 4.07 13.38
N GLY A 180 -8.97 2.91 13.19
CA GLY A 180 -8.09 2.29 14.16
C GLY A 180 -6.76 3.01 14.35
N GLU A 181 -5.81 2.33 14.99
CA GLU A 181 -4.49 2.89 15.27
C GLU A 181 -3.62 2.84 14.00
N THR A 182 -2.95 3.94 13.69
CA THR A 182 -1.93 3.97 12.63
C THR A 182 -0.57 4.31 13.25
N VAL A 183 0.40 3.43 13.04
CA VAL A 183 1.75 3.55 13.56
C VAL A 183 2.73 3.64 12.39
N LEU A 184 3.39 4.78 12.25
CA LEU A 184 4.55 4.89 11.36
C LEU A 184 5.79 4.39 12.10
N LEU A 185 6.41 3.33 11.59
CA LEU A 185 7.68 2.83 12.11
C LEU A 185 8.73 3.94 11.98
N GLY A 186 9.32 4.33 13.10
CA GLY A 186 10.41 5.31 13.13
C GLY A 186 11.72 4.72 12.60
N GLY A 187 12.75 5.56 12.41
CA GLY A 187 14.04 5.10 11.91
C GLY A 187 14.68 6.07 10.93
N VAL A 188 15.50 5.52 10.04
CA VAL A 188 16.22 6.26 9.01
C VAL A 188 15.39 6.30 7.75
N LEU A 189 15.20 7.48 7.19
CA LEU A 189 14.56 7.64 5.89
C LEU A 189 15.54 7.25 4.79
N GLY A 190 15.19 6.23 4.01
CA GLY A 190 16.01 5.76 2.89
C GLY A 190 16.14 6.80 1.77
N ASN A 191 17.11 6.59 0.86
CA ASN A 191 17.50 7.57 -0.17
C ASN A 191 16.36 8.01 -1.11
N THR A 192 15.32 7.20 -1.25
CA THR A 192 14.14 7.54 -2.07
C THR A 192 13.21 8.57 -1.38
N GLY A 193 13.44 8.85 -0.10
CA GLY A 193 12.67 9.79 0.70
C GLY A 193 11.28 9.31 1.12
N LYS A 194 11.01 8.00 0.99
CA LYS A 194 9.67 7.44 1.25
C LYS A 194 9.65 6.31 2.27
N ILE A 195 10.70 5.52 2.35
CA ILE A 195 10.71 4.30 3.17
C ILE A 195 11.54 4.54 4.42
N VAL A 196 10.99 4.23 5.58
CA VAL A 196 11.67 4.28 6.88
C VAL A 196 12.20 2.88 7.23
N GLU A 197 13.47 2.81 7.60
CA GLU A 197 14.21 1.57 7.78
C GLU A 197 15.21 1.68 8.95
N GLY A 198 15.98 0.60 9.19
CA GLY A 198 17.02 0.55 10.21
C GLY A 198 16.57 -0.05 11.55
N GLU A 199 17.48 -0.05 12.53
CA GLU A 199 17.31 -0.76 13.81
C GLU A 199 16.10 -0.28 14.63
N LEU A 200 15.74 1.00 14.53
CA LEU A 200 14.55 1.54 15.21
C LEU A 200 13.26 0.97 14.61
N ALA A 201 13.18 0.84 13.28
CA ALA A 201 12.04 0.25 12.60
C ALA A 201 11.90 -1.24 12.96
N LEU A 202 13.03 -1.97 12.96
CA LEU A 202 13.10 -3.39 13.35
C LEU A 202 12.66 -3.59 14.80
N SER A 203 13.17 -2.77 15.72
CA SER A 203 12.81 -2.84 17.15
C SER A 203 11.33 -2.53 17.37
N ALA A 204 10.79 -1.52 16.68
CA ALA A 204 9.37 -1.20 16.74
C ALA A 204 8.52 -2.36 16.20
N LEU A 205 8.88 -2.92 15.04
CA LEU A 205 8.18 -4.08 14.46
C LEU A 205 8.14 -5.27 15.43
N GLY A 206 9.28 -5.62 16.04
CA GLY A 206 9.37 -6.69 17.03
C GLY A 206 8.60 -6.42 18.33
N HIS A 207 8.41 -5.15 18.69
CA HIS A 207 7.59 -4.75 19.85
C HIS A 207 6.09 -4.92 19.58
N TYR A 208 5.61 -4.53 18.39
CA TYR A 208 4.19 -4.64 18.05
C TYR A 208 3.76 -6.07 17.72
N ARG A 209 4.68 -6.94 17.27
CA ARG A 209 4.41 -8.35 16.91
C ARG A 209 3.17 -8.48 16.02
N PRO A 210 3.29 -8.12 14.72
CA PRO A 210 2.15 -8.12 13.83
C PRO A 210 1.49 -9.51 13.80
N SER A 211 0.17 -9.59 13.94
CA SER A 211 -0.53 -10.84 13.68
C SER A 211 -0.54 -11.14 12.18
N ARG A 212 -0.46 -10.10 11.34
CA ARG A 212 -0.44 -10.19 9.89
C ARG A 212 0.63 -9.29 9.29
N ALA A 213 1.36 -9.80 8.30
CA ALA A 213 2.18 -8.98 7.40
C ALA A 213 1.68 -9.08 5.97
N LEU A 214 1.64 -7.94 5.29
CA LEU A 214 1.38 -7.83 3.86
C LEU A 214 2.62 -7.27 3.17
N ILE A 215 3.20 -8.05 2.24
CA ILE A 215 4.46 -7.72 1.59
C ILE A 215 4.36 -7.85 0.08
N ALA A 216 5.02 -6.94 -0.64
CA ALA A 216 5.18 -7.04 -2.09
C ALA A 216 6.48 -7.79 -2.40
N VAL A 217 6.41 -8.76 -3.30
CA VAL A 217 7.53 -9.62 -3.68
C VAL A 217 7.82 -9.42 -5.16
N ASP A 218 9.09 -9.21 -5.50
CA ASP A 218 9.52 -9.04 -6.90
C ASP A 218 9.76 -10.39 -7.60
N HIS A 219 10.15 -11.42 -6.84
CA HIS A 219 10.49 -12.72 -7.42
C HIS A 219 10.36 -13.88 -6.43
N ILE A 220 9.85 -15.02 -6.93
CA ILE A 220 9.87 -16.33 -6.28
C ILE A 220 10.84 -17.24 -7.05
N ALA A 221 11.92 -17.67 -6.42
CA ALA A 221 12.89 -18.59 -7.00
C ALA A 221 12.39 -20.04 -7.06
N ASP A 222 13.08 -20.89 -7.80
CA ASP A 222 12.68 -22.30 -8.00
C ASP A 222 12.69 -23.11 -6.71
N ASP A 223 13.56 -22.77 -5.77
CA ASP A 223 13.62 -23.37 -4.44
C ASP A 223 12.54 -22.85 -3.46
N GLY A 224 11.79 -21.82 -3.86
CA GLY A 224 10.79 -21.16 -3.03
C GLY A 224 11.25 -19.85 -2.39
N THR A 225 12.50 -19.42 -2.59
CA THR A 225 13.00 -18.18 -2.00
C THR A 225 12.23 -16.97 -2.55
N LEU A 226 11.65 -16.17 -1.66
CA LEU A 226 11.03 -14.88 -1.95
C LEU A 226 12.08 -13.78 -1.87
N SER A 227 12.07 -12.86 -2.84
CA SER A 227 13.07 -11.79 -2.89
C SER A 227 12.52 -10.47 -3.42
N VAL A 228 13.21 -9.40 -3.01
CA VAL A 228 12.97 -8.02 -3.46
C VAL A 228 14.24 -7.43 -4.08
N ARG A 229 14.08 -6.37 -4.87
CA ARG A 229 15.22 -5.68 -5.54
C ARG A 229 15.94 -4.66 -4.66
N GLN A 230 15.28 -4.15 -3.62
CA GLN A 230 15.85 -3.11 -2.75
C GLN A 230 16.43 -3.74 -1.48
N GLU A 231 17.76 -3.68 -1.35
CA GLU A 231 18.51 -4.21 -0.20
C GLU A 231 18.03 -3.64 1.12
N ALA A 232 17.88 -2.32 1.16
CA ALA A 232 17.62 -1.56 2.36
C ALA A 232 16.29 -1.98 3.03
N SER A 233 15.32 -2.38 2.20
CA SER A 233 14.00 -2.84 2.64
C SER A 233 13.95 -4.33 2.93
N ALA A 234 14.84 -5.13 2.35
CA ALA A 234 14.84 -6.58 2.48
C ALA A 234 14.94 -7.02 3.95
N ARG A 235 15.76 -6.32 4.75
CA ARG A 235 15.95 -6.66 6.17
C ARG A 235 14.68 -6.48 6.99
N LEU A 236 13.97 -5.35 6.83
CA LEU A 236 12.72 -5.09 7.55
C LEU A 236 11.60 -6.04 7.09
N LEU A 237 11.50 -6.31 5.78
CA LEU A 237 10.53 -7.25 5.26
C LEU A 237 10.80 -8.68 5.73
N SER A 238 12.06 -9.10 5.82
CA SER A 238 12.42 -10.43 6.33
C SER A 238 12.10 -10.58 7.82
N GLU A 239 12.33 -9.53 8.60
CA GLU A 239 11.89 -9.49 10.00
C GLU A 239 10.36 -9.57 10.10
N ALA A 240 9.63 -8.87 9.23
CA ALA A 240 8.17 -8.94 9.20
C ALA A 240 7.66 -10.34 8.86
N VAL A 241 8.30 -11.03 7.91
CA VAL A 241 7.98 -12.43 7.58
C VAL A 241 8.20 -13.34 8.78
N THR A 242 9.27 -13.10 9.56
CA THR A 242 9.65 -13.94 10.68
C THR A 242 8.79 -13.71 11.92
N GLN A 243 8.45 -12.46 12.21
CA GLN A 243 7.71 -12.07 13.42
C GLN A 243 6.19 -12.23 13.28
N SER A 244 5.67 -12.27 12.05
CA SER A 244 4.23 -12.28 11.84
C SER A 244 3.64 -13.68 11.86
N GLU A 245 2.47 -13.83 12.49
CA GLU A 245 1.78 -15.13 12.55
C GLU A 245 1.30 -15.59 11.16
N ARG A 246 0.83 -14.63 10.35
CA ARG A 246 0.36 -14.86 8.99
C ARG A 246 0.97 -13.84 8.04
N VAL A 247 1.50 -14.32 6.92
CA VAL A 247 2.06 -13.45 5.88
C VAL A 247 1.28 -13.61 4.58
N ILE A 248 0.87 -12.50 3.98
CA ILE A 248 0.31 -12.46 2.63
C ILE A 248 1.36 -11.82 1.72
N ALA A 249 1.79 -12.55 0.70
CA ALA A 249 2.69 -12.01 -0.33
C ALA A 249 1.91 -11.59 -1.59
N VAL A 250 2.27 -10.45 -2.15
CA VAL A 250 1.69 -9.94 -3.41
C VAL A 250 2.76 -9.98 -4.50
N VAL A 251 2.46 -10.70 -5.57
CA VAL A 251 3.34 -10.81 -6.75
C VAL A 251 2.63 -10.19 -7.93
N ALA A 252 2.80 -8.88 -8.09
CA ALA A 252 2.05 -8.08 -9.07
C ALA A 252 2.65 -8.12 -10.48
N ASN A 253 3.96 -8.38 -10.61
CA ASN A 253 4.69 -8.24 -11.86
C ASN A 253 5.33 -9.56 -12.27
N ARG A 254 5.59 -9.70 -13.58
CA ARG A 254 6.42 -10.79 -14.09
C ARG A 254 7.86 -10.66 -13.57
N PRO A 255 8.55 -11.79 -13.38
CA PRO A 255 9.94 -11.80 -12.95
C PRO A 255 10.83 -11.05 -13.94
N VAL A 256 11.61 -10.09 -13.45
CA VAL A 256 12.65 -9.40 -14.23
C VAL A 256 13.99 -10.06 -13.93
N TYR A 257 14.48 -10.90 -14.85
CA TYR A 257 15.74 -11.64 -14.68
C TYR A 257 16.97 -10.74 -14.88
N GLY A 258 18.05 -11.00 -14.13
CA GLY A 258 19.34 -10.31 -14.25
C GLY A 258 19.63 -9.22 -13.22
N ASP A 259 18.63 -8.78 -12.45
CA ASP A 259 18.80 -7.80 -11.38
C ASP A 259 19.33 -8.45 -10.09
N LYS A 260 20.05 -7.66 -9.28
CA LYS A 260 20.36 -8.03 -7.89
C LYS A 260 19.07 -8.18 -7.08
N ARG A 261 19.03 -9.22 -6.25
CA ARG A 261 17.87 -9.57 -5.43
C ARG A 261 18.33 -9.94 -4.03
N TYR A 262 17.48 -9.65 -3.07
CA TYR A 262 17.73 -9.84 -1.66
C TYR A 262 16.60 -10.70 -1.10
N ALA A 263 16.96 -11.81 -0.47
CA ALA A 263 16.00 -12.76 0.09
C ALA A 263 15.26 -12.12 1.27
N ILE A 264 13.96 -12.39 1.37
CA ILE A 264 13.11 -11.92 2.47
C ILE A 264 12.41 -13.07 3.20
N GLY A 265 12.39 -14.27 2.64
CA GLY A 265 11.77 -15.44 3.27
C GLY A 265 11.47 -16.53 2.26
N GLU A 266 10.73 -17.53 2.70
CA GLU A 266 10.39 -18.72 1.91
C GLU A 266 8.90 -18.78 1.57
N LEU A 267 8.59 -19.32 0.39
CA LEU A 267 7.22 -19.47 -0.11
C LEU A 267 6.30 -20.21 0.88
N ARG A 268 6.85 -21.19 1.59
CA ARG A 268 6.13 -22.02 2.57
C ARG A 268 5.70 -21.25 3.82
N GLN A 269 6.33 -20.11 4.12
CA GLN A 269 5.96 -19.25 5.25
C GLN A 269 4.74 -18.37 4.92
N MET A 270 4.36 -18.28 3.64
CA MET A 270 3.24 -17.44 3.22
C MET A 270 1.92 -18.14 3.52
N SER A 271 1.09 -17.48 4.31
CA SER A 271 -0.30 -17.90 4.57
C SER A 271 -1.20 -17.70 3.35
N GLY A 272 -0.87 -16.71 2.51
CA GLY A 272 -1.57 -16.42 1.26
C GLY A 272 -0.69 -15.73 0.23
N ILE A 273 -1.01 -15.90 -1.05
CA ILE A 273 -0.34 -15.27 -2.18
C ILE A 273 -1.38 -14.73 -3.15
N VAL A 274 -1.27 -13.45 -3.48
CA VAL A 274 -2.14 -12.78 -4.44
C VAL A 274 -1.32 -12.35 -5.66
N THR A 275 -1.78 -12.74 -6.84
CA THR A 275 -1.06 -12.46 -8.09
C THR A 275 -2.03 -12.29 -9.26
N PRO A 276 -1.73 -11.43 -10.25
CA PRO A 276 -2.52 -11.35 -11.48
C PRO A 276 -2.52 -12.67 -12.25
N GLN A 277 -3.60 -12.93 -12.98
CA GLN A 277 -3.70 -14.11 -13.83
C GLN A 277 -2.56 -14.20 -14.87
N VAL A 278 -2.11 -13.06 -15.38
CA VAL A 278 -1.00 -12.97 -16.36
C VAL A 278 0.38 -13.33 -15.80
N VAL A 279 0.50 -13.39 -14.47
CA VAL A 279 1.71 -13.76 -13.73
C VAL A 279 1.56 -15.16 -13.10
N ALA A 280 0.35 -15.58 -12.77
CA ALA A 280 0.08 -16.83 -12.06
C ALA A 280 0.68 -18.08 -12.72
N ALA A 281 0.70 -18.15 -14.06
CA ALA A 281 1.26 -19.29 -14.79
C ALA A 281 2.76 -19.49 -14.54
N GLU A 282 3.51 -18.41 -14.33
CA GLU A 282 4.98 -18.43 -14.09
C GLU A 282 5.33 -19.10 -12.75
N TYR A 283 4.42 -19.01 -11.77
CA TYR A 283 4.66 -19.49 -10.41
C TYR A 283 3.82 -20.71 -10.03
N HIS A 284 2.90 -21.16 -10.90
CA HIS A 284 1.92 -22.19 -10.60
C HIS A 284 2.54 -23.49 -10.05
N SER A 285 3.57 -24.01 -10.71
CA SER A 285 4.26 -25.24 -10.27
C SER A 285 4.93 -25.07 -8.91
N ARG A 286 5.55 -23.91 -8.66
CA ARG A 286 6.21 -23.58 -7.38
C ARG A 286 5.20 -23.45 -6.24
N LEU A 287 4.05 -22.82 -6.50
CA LEU A 287 2.95 -22.67 -5.54
C LEU A 287 2.39 -24.04 -5.12
N LEU A 288 2.14 -24.93 -6.08
CA LEU A 288 1.70 -26.30 -5.80
C LEU A 288 2.77 -27.10 -5.04
N ALA A 289 4.04 -26.99 -5.43
CA ALA A 289 5.15 -27.69 -4.77
C ALA A 289 5.35 -27.23 -3.31
N ALA A 290 5.00 -25.98 -2.99
CA ALA A 290 4.99 -25.45 -1.63
C ALA A 290 3.73 -25.82 -0.82
N GLY A 291 2.77 -26.52 -1.42
CA GLY A 291 1.54 -26.97 -0.76
C GLY A 291 0.44 -25.92 -0.70
N LEU A 292 0.53 -24.83 -1.48
CA LEU A 292 -0.55 -23.85 -1.56
C LEU A 292 -1.66 -24.35 -2.47
N THR A 293 -2.89 -24.02 -2.09
CA THR A 293 -4.10 -24.34 -2.86
C THR A 293 -4.75 -23.07 -3.36
N ASN A 294 -5.21 -23.09 -4.61
CA ASN A 294 -5.98 -21.99 -5.17
C ASN A 294 -7.34 -21.88 -4.46
N SER A 295 -7.57 -20.75 -3.79
CA SER A 295 -8.79 -20.47 -3.03
C SER A 295 -9.76 -19.55 -3.77
N TYR A 296 -9.26 -18.73 -4.69
CA TYR A 296 -10.06 -17.78 -5.45
C TYR A 296 -9.43 -17.52 -6.80
N THR A 297 -10.25 -17.52 -7.85
CA THR A 297 -9.85 -17.17 -9.20
C THR A 297 -10.95 -16.36 -9.84
N ASN A 298 -10.59 -15.20 -10.40
CA ASN A 298 -11.42 -14.46 -11.33
C ASN A 298 -10.61 -14.13 -12.59
N ASN A 299 -11.17 -13.33 -13.49
CA ASN A 299 -10.52 -12.93 -14.75
C ASN A 299 -9.32 -11.99 -14.56
N GLU A 300 -9.08 -11.51 -13.34
CA GLU A 300 -8.04 -10.51 -13.04
C GLU A 300 -6.90 -11.12 -12.21
N CYS A 301 -7.22 -11.78 -11.10
CA CYS A 301 -6.24 -12.26 -10.12
C CYS A 301 -6.59 -13.64 -9.54
N LEU A 302 -5.57 -14.28 -9.00
CA LEU A 302 -5.66 -15.52 -8.24
C LEU A 302 -5.20 -15.27 -6.80
N THR A 303 -5.91 -15.90 -5.87
CA THR A 303 -5.49 -16.00 -4.46
C THR A 303 -5.20 -17.46 -4.12
N TRP A 304 -3.99 -17.71 -3.67
CA TRP A 304 -3.51 -18.99 -3.19
C TRP A 304 -3.39 -18.92 -1.69
N LEU A 305 -3.87 -19.94 -0.98
CA LEU A 305 -3.75 -20.03 0.48
C LEU A 305 -2.92 -21.26 0.84
N ASN A 306 -2.18 -21.16 1.95
CA ASN A 306 -1.49 -22.30 2.54
C ASN A 306 -2.38 -22.93 3.63
N PRO A 307 -3.03 -24.09 3.38
CA PRO A 307 -3.97 -24.67 4.33
C PRO A 307 -3.36 -25.00 5.70
N ALA A 308 -2.05 -25.25 5.75
CA ALA A 308 -1.33 -25.54 7.00
C ALA A 308 -1.29 -24.32 7.93
N LEU A 309 -1.30 -23.11 7.37
CA LEU A 309 -1.21 -21.84 8.12
C LEU A 309 -2.57 -21.19 8.37
N GLN A 310 -3.65 -21.72 7.78
CA GLN A 310 -5.00 -21.19 7.99
C GLN A 310 -5.62 -21.67 9.32
N LYS A 311 -5.23 -22.85 9.82
CA LYS A 311 -5.86 -23.53 10.97
C LYS A 311 -5.33 -23.15 12.36
N ALA A 312 -4.44 -22.17 12.49
CA ALA A 312 -4.01 -21.68 13.79
C ALA A 312 -5.09 -20.78 14.41
N LYS A 313 -6.06 -21.39 15.10
CA LYS A 313 -6.93 -20.75 16.10
C LYS A 313 -6.94 -21.62 17.35
#